data_AF-A0A536S5W0-F1
#
_entry.id   AF-A0A536S5W0-F1
#
_cell.length_a   1.000
_cell.length_b   1.000
_cell.length_c   1.000
_cell.angle_alpha   90.00
_cell.angle_beta   90.00
_cell.angle_gamma   90.00
#
_symmetry.space_group_name_H-M   'P 1'
#
loop_
_entity.id
_entity.type
_entity.pdbx_description
1 polymer ?
#
loop_
_entity_poly.entity_id
_entity_poly.type
_entity_poly.pdbx_seq_one_letter_code
_entity_poly.pdbx_strand_id
1 'polypeptide(L)'
;MIARLRLPSVKQAQRRPTRAYCEADRWSFDPRYTQGRCPICGWAPEGAPRAPRWLALANRVDWDIVGLLLLTDVLVLVGLIVANATGLLPTGHGTIGMPSSPGVASGARLH
;
A
#
# COMPACT_ATOMS: atom_id res chain seq x y z
N MET A 1 -36.98 -14.73 -29.25
CA MET A 1 -36.09 -13.66 -29.75
C MET A 1 -35.04 -13.38 -28.68
N ILE A 2 -33.78 -13.76 -28.91
CA ILE A 2 -32.70 -13.58 -27.93
C ILE A 2 -31.89 -12.35 -28.34
N ALA A 3 -31.98 -11.29 -27.53
CA ALA A 3 -31.23 -10.06 -27.74
C ALA A 3 -29.73 -10.33 -27.51
N ARG A 4 -28.93 -10.23 -28.58
CA ARG A 4 -27.47 -10.29 -28.48
C ARG A 4 -26.97 -8.95 -27.93
N LEU A 5 -26.74 -8.89 -26.63
CA LEU A 5 -26.01 -7.80 -25.99
C LEU A 5 -24.59 -7.74 -26.58
N ARG A 6 -24.33 -6.75 -27.45
CA ARG A 6 -22.98 -6.40 -27.88
C ARG A 6 -22.27 -5.71 -26.73
N LEU A 7 -21.43 -6.45 -26.01
CA LEU A 7 -20.48 -5.86 -25.09
C LEU A 7 -19.52 -4.95 -25.87
N PRO A 8 -19.21 -3.74 -25.36
CA PRO A 8 -18.25 -2.85 -25.99
C PRO A 8 -16.88 -3.53 -26.01
N SER A 9 -16.35 -3.74 -27.20
CA SER A 9 -14.99 -4.24 -27.42
C SER A 9 -14.02 -3.21 -26.82
N VAL A 10 -13.44 -3.55 -25.66
CA VAL A 10 -12.32 -2.83 -25.09
C VAL A 10 -11.18 -2.96 -26.09
N LYS A 11 -10.98 -1.92 -26.90
CA LYS A 11 -9.81 -1.78 -27.76
C LYS A 11 -8.59 -1.79 -26.84
N GLN A 12 -8.02 -2.98 -26.62
CA GLN A 12 -6.69 -3.11 -26.06
C GLN A 12 -5.77 -2.32 -27.00
N ALA A 13 -5.45 -1.09 -26.61
CA ALA A 13 -4.46 -0.29 -27.28
C ALA A 13 -3.18 -1.11 -27.29
N GLN A 14 -2.90 -1.71 -28.44
CA GLN A 14 -1.78 -2.59 -28.69
C GLN A 14 -0.53 -1.71 -28.55
N ARG A 15 -0.02 -1.58 -27.33
CA ARG A 15 1.20 -0.83 -27.02
C ARG A 15 2.31 -1.53 -27.78
N ARG A 16 2.65 -1.05 -28.97
CA ARG A 16 3.86 -1.50 -29.68
C ARG A 16 5.01 -1.46 -28.67
N PRO A 17 5.77 -2.56 -28.51
CA PRO A 17 6.97 -2.56 -27.72
C PRO A 17 7.99 -1.67 -28.44
N THR A 18 8.13 -0.44 -27.99
CA THR A 18 9.09 0.54 -28.53
C THR A 18 10.48 0.20 -27.99
N ARG A 19 11.03 -0.99 -28.33
CA ARG A 19 12.42 -1.31 -28.01
C ARG A 19 13.33 -0.39 -28.82
N ALA A 20 14.29 0.24 -28.16
CA ALA A 20 15.37 0.99 -28.79
C ALA A 20 16.60 0.09 -28.92
N TYR A 21 17.33 0.25 -30.01
CA TYR A 21 18.58 -0.46 -30.26
C TYR A 21 19.74 0.53 -30.13
N CYS A 22 20.73 0.19 -29.31
CA CYS A 22 21.95 0.97 -29.15
C CYS A 22 23.03 0.42 -30.08
N GLU A 23 23.47 1.20 -31.06
CA GLU A 23 24.51 0.79 -32.01
C GLU A 23 25.89 0.61 -31.36
N ALA A 24 26.21 1.41 -30.35
CA ALA A 24 27.50 1.34 -29.65
C ALA A 24 27.70 0.01 -28.91
N ASP A 25 26.70 -0.43 -28.14
CA ASP A 25 26.76 -1.67 -27.36
C ASP A 25 26.12 -2.88 -28.08
N ARG A 26 25.54 -2.66 -29.27
CA ARG A 26 24.75 -3.65 -30.04
C ARG A 26 23.67 -4.34 -29.20
N TRP A 27 22.98 -3.56 -28.38
CA TRP A 27 22.02 -4.06 -27.39
C TRP A 27 20.63 -3.45 -27.58
N SER A 28 19.58 -4.28 -27.53
CA SER A 28 18.19 -3.81 -27.55
C SER A 28 17.64 -3.67 -26.13
N PHE A 29 17.09 -2.50 -25.78
CA PHE A 29 16.48 -2.25 -24.48
C PHE A 29 15.10 -1.58 -24.62
N ASP A 30 14.27 -1.65 -23.58
CA ASP A 30 13.02 -0.90 -23.53
C ASP A 30 13.25 0.44 -22.80
N PRO A 31 13.15 1.58 -23.51
CA PRO A 31 13.40 2.92 -22.95
C PRO A 31 12.50 3.26 -21.76
N ARG A 32 11.36 2.59 -21.60
CA ARG A 32 10.42 2.82 -20.50
C ARG A 32 11.01 2.48 -19.14
N TYR A 33 11.83 1.43 -19.07
CA TYR A 33 12.42 0.98 -17.81
C TYR A 33 13.81 1.57 -17.54
N THR A 34 14.43 2.16 -18.56
CA THR A 34 15.78 2.72 -18.49
C THR A 34 15.82 4.24 -18.57
N GLN A 35 14.69 4.90 -18.26
CA GLN A 35 14.54 6.36 -18.30
C GLN A 35 14.90 6.99 -19.67
N GLY A 36 14.74 6.23 -20.75
CA GLY A 36 15.08 6.69 -22.10
C GLY A 36 16.57 6.56 -22.47
N ARG A 37 17.39 5.85 -21.69
CA ARG A 37 18.85 5.74 -21.94
C ARG A 37 19.30 4.28 -22.02
N CYS A 38 20.40 4.03 -22.72
CA CYS A 38 21.08 2.75 -22.70
C CYS A 38 21.66 2.51 -21.28
N PRO A 39 21.42 1.36 -20.64
CA PRO A 39 21.93 1.08 -19.30
C PRO A 39 23.44 0.82 -19.27
N ILE A 40 24.09 0.62 -20.42
CA ILE A 40 25.52 0.31 -20.53
C ILE A 40 26.32 1.60 -20.79
N CYS A 41 26.12 2.23 -21.96
CA CYS A 41 26.87 3.44 -22.34
C CYS A 41 26.17 4.77 -22.04
N GLY A 42 24.89 4.78 -21.65
CA GLY A 42 24.13 6.01 -21.35
C GLY A 42 23.58 6.76 -22.57
N TRP A 43 23.77 6.26 -23.79
CA TRP A 43 23.20 6.84 -25.02
C TRP A 43 21.66 6.94 -24.97
N ALA A 44 21.08 8.04 -25.45
CA ALA A 44 19.64 8.26 -25.47
C ALA A 44 19.11 8.28 -26.92
N PRO A 45 18.11 7.46 -27.29
CA PRO A 45 17.49 7.52 -28.60
C PRO A 45 16.65 8.80 -28.72
N GLU A 46 16.76 9.51 -29.85
CA GLU A 46 15.92 10.67 -30.13
C GLU A 46 14.43 10.27 -30.20
N GLY A 47 13.58 10.97 -29.44
CA GLY A 47 12.15 10.69 -29.40
C GLY A 47 11.73 9.47 -28.56
N ALA A 48 12.63 8.86 -27.79
CA ALA A 48 12.28 7.73 -26.94
C ALA A 48 11.17 8.10 -25.93
N PRO A 49 10.06 7.34 -25.86
CA PRO A 49 9.00 7.61 -24.90
C PRO A 49 9.53 7.42 -23.48
N ARG A 50 9.55 8.50 -22.70
CA ARG A 50 9.92 8.46 -21.28
C ARG A 50 8.94 7.56 -20.51
N ALA A 51 9.45 7.01 -19.41
CA ALA A 51 8.67 6.26 -18.44
C ALA A 51 7.39 7.05 -18.06
N PRO A 52 6.21 6.40 -18.01
CA PRO A 52 5.02 7.04 -17.47
C PRO A 52 5.25 7.42 -15.99
N ARG A 53 4.63 8.53 -15.54
CA ARG A 53 4.92 9.12 -14.21
C ARG A 53 4.81 8.14 -13.04
N TRP A 54 3.84 7.22 -13.09
CA TRP A 54 3.67 6.18 -12.06
C TRP A 54 4.85 5.21 -12.01
N LEU A 55 5.44 4.85 -13.16
CA LEU A 55 6.58 3.93 -13.23
C LEU A 55 7.85 4.64 -12.77
N ALA A 56 8.01 5.92 -13.12
CA ALA A 56 9.08 6.75 -12.60
C ALA A 56 9.00 6.89 -11.08
N LEU A 57 7.80 7.00 -10.52
CA LEU A 57 7.59 7.04 -9.07
C LEU A 57 7.87 5.68 -8.42
N ALA A 58 7.38 4.58 -9.02
CA ALA A 58 7.62 3.22 -8.55
C ALA A 58 9.11 2.86 -8.54
N ASN A 59 9.88 3.28 -9.55
CA ASN A 59 11.34 3.07 -9.58
C ASN A 59 12.11 3.95 -8.58
N ARG A 60 11.49 5.02 -8.06
CA ARG A 60 12.10 5.91 -7.08
C ARG A 60 11.88 5.43 -5.64
N VAL A 61 10.83 4.65 -5.43
CA VAL A 61 10.52 4.05 -4.14
C VAL A 61 11.43 2.85 -3.93
N ASP A 62 12.07 2.80 -2.76
CA ASP A 62 12.81 1.64 -2.31
C ASP A 62 11.83 0.57 -1.81
N TRP A 63 11.62 -0.46 -2.63
CA TRP A 63 10.69 -1.54 -2.32
C TRP A 63 11.15 -2.42 -1.16
N ASP A 64 12.45 -2.46 -0.88
CA ASP A 64 12.97 -3.23 0.25
C ASP A 64 12.57 -2.57 1.56
N ILE A 65 12.68 -1.24 1.65
CA ILE A 65 12.22 -0.47 2.82
C ILE A 65 10.70 -0.59 2.98
N VAL A 66 9.93 -0.48 1.90
CA VAL A 66 8.47 -0.65 1.95
C VAL A 66 8.10 -2.06 2.43
N GLY A 67 8.80 -3.09 1.94
CA GLY A 67 8.61 -4.46 2.37
C GLY A 67 8.93 -4.66 3.85
N LEU A 68 10.04 -4.09 4.33
CA LEU A 68 10.44 -4.14 5.74
C LEU A 68 9.42 -3.46 6.66
N LEU A 69 8.90 -2.29 6.26
CA LEU A 69 7.86 -1.59 7.01
C LEU A 69 6.59 -2.42 7.09
N LEU A 70 6.12 -2.96 5.96
CA LEU A 70 4.92 -3.79 5.91
C LEU A 70 5.08 -5.07 6.75
N LEU A 71 6.25 -5.70 6.69
CA LEU A 71 6.58 -6.85 7.54
C LEU A 71 6.54 -6.48 9.02
N THR A 72 7.09 -5.32 9.38
CA THR A 72 7.07 -4.81 10.75
C THR A 72 5.64 -4.59 11.23
N ASP A 73 4.78 -3.96 10.41
CA ASP A 73 3.37 -3.75 10.74
C ASP A 73 2.63 -5.09 10.97
N VAL A 74 2.87 -6.09 10.13
CA VAL A 74 2.30 -7.43 10.30
C VAL A 74 2.76 -8.08 11.60
N LEU A 75 4.05 -8.00 11.92
CA LEU A 75 4.60 -8.54 13.17
C LEU A 75 4.01 -7.85 14.40
N VAL A 76 3.86 -6.52 14.35
CA VAL A 76 3.21 -5.73 15.41
C VAL A 76 1.77 -6.17 15.57
N LEU A 77 1.02 -6.30 14.48
CA LEU A 77 -0.38 -6.74 14.50
C LEU A 77 -0.52 -8.13 15.13
N VAL A 78 0.34 -9.08 14.72
CA VAL A 78 0.38 -10.43 15.31
C VAL A 78 0.71 -10.36 16.80
N GLY A 79 1.69 -9.54 17.19
CA GLY A 79 2.05 -9.32 18.59
C GLY A 79 0.88 -8.79 19.42
N LEU A 80 0.12 -7.83 18.89
CA LEU A 80 -1.09 -7.30 19.53
C LEU A 80 -2.19 -8.35 19.67
N ILE A 81 -2.41 -9.17 18.64
CA ILE A 81 -3.39 -10.27 18.69
C ILE A 81 -3.01 -11.26 19.80
N VAL A 82 -1.74 -11.65 19.87
CA VAL A 82 -1.22 -12.56 20.91
C VAL A 82 -1.36 -11.92 22.29
N ALA A 83 -0.96 -10.66 22.47
CA ALA A 83 -1.08 -9.95 23.73
C ALA A 83 -2.54 -9.80 24.20
N ASN A 84 -3.48 -9.64 23.26
CA ASN A 84 -4.91 -9.61 23.56
C ASN A 84 -5.39 -11.00 23.99
N ALA A 85 -4.98 -12.05 23.29
CA ALA A 85 -5.36 -13.42 23.60
C ALA A 85 -4.82 -13.90 24.96
N THR A 86 -3.64 -13.42 25.38
CA THR A 86 -3.05 -13.74 26.69
C THR A 86 -3.55 -12.84 27.82
N GLY A 87 -4.45 -11.88 27.55
CA GLY A 87 -4.96 -10.95 28.55
C GLY A 87 -3.94 -9.93 29.06
N LEU A 88 -2.83 -9.73 28.32
CA LEU A 88 -1.80 -8.74 28.65
C LEU A 88 -2.22 -7.32 28.27
N LEU A 89 -3.19 -7.17 27.35
CA LEU A 89 -3.78 -5.89 27.01
C LEU A 89 -4.92 -5.56 27.99
N PRO A 90 -4.87 -4.42 28.70
CA PRO A 90 -5.97 -4.00 29.56
C PRO A 90 -7.18 -3.73 28.67
N THR A 91 -8.21 -4.57 28.79
CA THR A 91 -9.54 -4.34 28.25
C THR A 91 -10.23 -3.26 29.08
N GLY A 92 -9.70 -2.04 29.04
CA GLY A 92 -10.25 -0.87 29.69
C GLY A 92 -11.53 -0.41 29.00
N HIS A 93 -12.61 -1.20 29.11
CA HIS A 93 -13.94 -0.60 29.11
C HIS A 93 -14.06 0.07 30.46
N GLY A 94 -13.67 1.35 30.51
CA GLY A 94 -13.99 2.21 31.64
C GLY A 94 -15.50 2.19 31.82
N THR A 95 -15.99 1.40 32.76
CA THR A 95 -17.28 1.64 33.37
C THR A 95 -17.18 3.04 33.96
N ILE A 96 -17.80 4.00 33.28
CA ILE A 96 -18.18 5.28 33.87
C ILE A 96 -19.24 4.92 34.93
N GLY A 97 -18.76 4.40 36.04
CA GLY A 97 -19.54 4.04 37.21
C GLY A 97 -19.96 5.32 37.89
N MET A 98 -21.22 5.69 37.64
CA MET A 98 -22.08 6.59 38.42
C MET A 98 -21.55 6.87 39.85
N PRO A 99 -21.39 8.13 40.29
CA PRO A 99 -21.08 8.40 41.68
C PRO A 99 -22.27 7.96 42.55
N SER A 100 -22.04 6.93 43.37
CA SER A 100 -22.96 6.50 44.41
C SER A 100 -23.30 7.69 45.31
N SER A 101 -24.57 8.09 45.33
CA SER A 101 -25.08 9.08 46.28
C SER A 101 -24.84 8.57 47.71
N PRO A 102 -24.40 9.41 48.67
CA PRO A 102 -24.28 9.00 50.05
C PRO A 102 -25.70 8.81 50.62
N GLY A 103 -26.02 7.57 50.96
CA GLY A 103 -27.26 7.21 51.64
C GLY A 103 -27.41 8.00 52.94
N VAL A 104 -28.51 8.75 53.02
CA VAL A 104 -28.97 9.47 54.21
C VAL A 104 -29.26 8.46 55.33
N ALA A 105 -28.41 8.39 56.34
CA ALA A 105 -28.71 7.71 57.60
C ALA A 105 -29.69 8.60 58.40
N SER A 106 -30.99 8.38 58.24
CA SER A 106 -32.02 8.98 59.11
C SER A 106 -31.88 8.41 60.52
N GLY A 107 -31.59 9.29 61.47
CA GLY A 107 -31.59 8.97 62.89
C GLY A 107 -32.99 8.82 63.45
N ALA A 108 -33.16 7.84 64.34
CA ALA A 108 -34.23 7.85 65.32
C ALA A 108 -33.61 7.50 66.68
N ARG A 109 -33.39 8.53 67.51
CA ARG A 109 -33.33 8.40 68.97
C ARG A 109 -34.76 8.35 69.51
N LEU A 110 -34.95 7.58 70.58
CA LEU A 110 -35.68 7.88 71.84
C LEU A 110 -35.99 6.52 72.50
N HIS A 111 -35.31 6.18 73.60
CA HIS A 111 -35.69 6.39 75.01
C HIS A 111 -36.91 5.59 75.44
#